data_AF-A0A934DSX9-F1
#
_entry.id   AF-A0A934DSX9-F1
#
_cell.length_a   1.000
_cell.length_b   1.000
_cell.length_c   1.000
_cell.angle_alpha   90.00
_cell.angle_beta   90.00
_cell.angle_gamma   90.00
#
_symmetry.space_group_name_H-M   'P 1'
#
loop_
_entity.id
_entity.type
_entity.pdbx_description
1 polymer ?
#
loop_
_entity_poly.entity_id
_entity_poly.type
_entity_poly.pdbx_seq_one_letter_code
_entity_poly.pdbx_strand_id
1 'polypeptide(L)'
;MRHAPSMCWSSLALPRVALVSLLIASSGCSRSCKEDRPFVPYGMDGGLPGSSSSAGGLPSPAGGSDGAAPGVQFSPIKAEKAPDGATSLTVDGATIAAPAGRMFKWFLKADYDGDGNVDVAAWVQPAVGPGGEVLWAQRKAPNAFAAPVTCTTAPASLSVPAGCTLEAELAQVGPRTASITLNSVCADRPGQPRPRWVAAVMPTRQPATRLELTLESPASDEVTVQIDGADRDGDQLDDVTAFLTVSNDAPPFESAGGPVAAELHWFDRPAGLSRDPHEPDASMRANVSRLQKLAKKKGSLAEVASGARKLHRLQEMLCEDGGSPSIRVQGLAVQCGASGAVADADLAEIEAALKSNEPLAAIATEDRMERESSVLDARKLAEARSRLEKMGPWQTANVAELPATPLLSPSDTPGWGALSFGADGALLVRESAGVRRFEPDSKTSTGPTPASWPVAVTSPDSKATFAKVMDPCDGSPLRAKLTVQGAGDKELLLPVSSPLGKLCARAPIQPSAQALSWSPIGLEVLVNGVALVIPPDLTGAKPGAATTGTAPTASGPRSADGKLVVVPTPLGLAIIGTQTVLWKHSRLNDGHRKLRDCTVANNALAAACVEGTKVLRVTFAGKDGG
;
A
#
# COMPACT_ATOMS: atom_id res chain seq x y z
N MET A 1 54.35 -14.00 38.08
CA MET A 1 55.37 -12.93 37.97
C MET A 1 54.67 -11.75 37.30
N ARG A 2 54.23 -10.74 38.09
CA ARG A 2 54.78 -9.37 38.18
C ARG A 2 54.70 -8.63 36.82
N HIS A 3 54.03 -7.50 36.61
CA HIS A 3 53.49 -6.45 37.48
C HIS A 3 52.39 -5.66 36.75
N ALA A 4 51.37 -5.22 37.49
CA ALA A 4 50.54 -4.05 37.17
C ALA A 4 51.29 -2.74 37.49
N PRO A 5 50.72 -1.58 37.12
CA PRO A 5 50.49 -0.62 38.19
C PRO A 5 49.11 0.06 38.14
N SER A 6 48.63 0.34 39.36
CA SER A 6 47.49 1.18 39.74
C SER A 6 47.94 2.61 40.09
N MET A 7 47.05 3.60 39.91
CA MET A 7 46.96 4.87 40.68
C MET A 7 45.47 5.29 40.59
N CYS A 8 44.62 5.37 41.64
CA CYS A 8 44.55 6.28 42.83
C CYS A 8 44.79 7.75 42.45
N TRP A 9 44.04 8.78 42.87
CA TRP A 9 42.91 9.02 43.79
C TRP A 9 42.45 10.47 43.48
N SER A 10 41.19 10.83 43.78
CA SER A 10 40.82 12.01 44.61
C SER A 10 39.37 12.44 44.37
N SER A 11 38.57 12.29 45.42
CA SER A 11 37.29 12.96 45.65
C SER A 11 37.53 14.39 46.12
N LEU A 12 36.69 15.34 45.72
CA LEU A 12 36.45 16.59 46.44
C LEU A 12 34.99 17.01 46.24
N ALA A 13 34.34 17.33 47.36
CA ALA A 13 32.93 17.65 47.47
C ALA A 13 32.75 19.11 47.92
N LEU A 14 31.70 19.77 47.36
CA LEU A 14 30.89 20.90 47.90
C LEU A 14 31.60 22.27 48.13
N PRO A 15 30.88 23.43 48.18
CA PRO A 15 29.46 23.62 48.51
C PRO A 15 28.64 24.65 47.66
N ARG A 16 27.39 24.81 48.13
CA ARG A 16 26.25 25.67 47.74
C ARG A 16 26.47 27.20 47.91
N VAL A 17 25.42 27.96 47.49
CA VAL A 17 24.99 29.35 47.85
C VAL A 17 25.37 30.38 46.76
N ALA A 18 24.57 31.32 46.24
CA ALA A 18 23.21 31.89 46.43
C ALA A 18 22.77 32.47 45.05
N LEU A 19 21.51 32.37 44.61
CA LEU A 19 20.38 33.30 44.83
C LEU A 19 20.70 34.80 44.62
N VAL A 20 20.46 35.33 43.41
CA VAL A 20 20.09 36.75 43.19
C VAL A 20 19.08 36.84 42.06
N SER A 21 17.86 37.20 42.42
CA SER A 21 16.80 37.71 41.55
C SER A 21 17.13 39.13 41.11
N LEU A 22 16.95 39.47 39.84
CA LEU A 22 16.79 40.88 39.43
C LEU A 22 15.73 41.01 38.33
N LEU A 23 14.60 41.59 38.71
CA LEU A 23 13.56 42.16 37.86
C LEU A 23 14.09 43.45 37.22
N ILE A 24 13.96 43.59 35.90
CA ILE A 24 13.83 44.89 35.23
C ILE A 24 12.73 44.76 34.16
N ALA A 25 11.61 45.43 34.43
CA ALA A 25 10.61 45.77 33.43
C ALA A 25 10.88 47.20 32.95
N SER A 26 10.90 47.42 31.64
CA SER A 26 10.13 48.49 30.98
C SER A 26 10.49 48.65 29.49
N SER A 27 9.42 48.74 28.68
CA SER A 27 9.24 49.57 27.49
C SER A 27 10.08 49.34 26.23
N GLY A 28 9.40 49.01 25.13
CA GLY A 28 9.95 49.22 23.78
C GLY A 28 9.23 48.53 22.64
N CYS A 29 7.94 48.83 22.41
CA CYS A 29 7.33 48.59 21.09
C CYS A 29 7.93 49.55 20.06
N SER A 30 8.63 49.04 19.04
CA SER A 30 8.54 49.53 17.64
C SER A 30 9.57 48.84 16.74
N ARG A 31 9.11 48.44 15.54
CA ARG A 31 9.85 47.86 14.38
C ARG A 31 10.20 46.38 14.55
N SER A 32 9.81 45.44 13.70
CA SER A 32 9.33 45.51 12.31
C SER A 32 8.61 44.20 11.98
N CYS A 33 7.27 44.21 11.99
CA CYS A 33 6.47 43.18 11.32
C CYS A 33 6.57 43.42 9.81
N LYS A 34 7.57 42.81 9.19
CA LYS A 34 7.64 42.61 7.75
C LYS A 34 8.25 41.23 7.55
N GLU A 35 7.40 40.20 7.58
CA GLU A 35 7.50 39.02 6.70
C GLU A 35 6.43 37.94 6.94
N ASP A 36 5.56 38.07 7.94
CA ASP A 36 4.39 37.18 8.05
C ASP A 36 3.25 37.67 7.14
N ARG A 37 3.16 37.09 5.94
CA ARG A 37 1.92 37.11 5.16
C ARG A 37 1.07 35.90 5.58
N PRO A 38 -0.17 36.08 6.04
CA PRO A 38 -1.07 34.96 6.28
C PRO A 38 -1.34 34.21 4.97
N PHE A 39 -1.15 32.90 4.98
CA PHE A 39 -1.51 32.01 3.87
C PHE A 39 -3.03 31.92 3.76
N VAL A 40 -3.56 32.27 2.59
CA VAL A 40 -4.99 32.15 2.25
C VAL A 40 -5.06 31.27 1.00
N PRO A 41 -5.59 30.03 1.05
CA PRO A 41 -5.71 29.22 -0.15
C PRO A 41 -6.98 29.61 -0.91
N TYR A 42 -6.81 30.20 -2.09
CA TYR A 42 -7.79 30.11 -3.17
C TYR A 42 -7.21 29.24 -4.27
N GLY A 43 -7.94 28.21 -4.69
CA GLY A 43 -7.59 27.36 -5.83
C GLY A 43 -8.04 27.98 -7.16
N MET A 44 -7.17 27.91 -8.18
CA MET A 44 -7.32 27.09 -9.41
C MET A 44 -6.45 27.62 -10.57
N ASP A 45 -5.61 26.70 -11.08
CA ASP A 45 -5.10 26.45 -12.44
C ASP A 45 -4.36 27.49 -13.32
N GLY A 46 -3.19 27.05 -13.83
CA GLY A 46 -2.66 27.47 -15.14
C GLY A 46 -1.14 27.30 -15.36
N GLY A 47 -0.72 26.19 -15.99
CA GLY A 47 0.37 26.12 -16.99
C GLY A 47 1.84 26.43 -16.61
N LEU A 48 2.70 25.41 -16.68
CA LEU A 48 4.18 25.45 -16.71
C LEU A 48 4.78 26.21 -17.93
N PRO A 49 6.13 26.43 -18.04
CA PRO A 49 7.19 26.45 -17.03
C PRO A 49 8.12 27.70 -17.09
N GLY A 50 8.90 27.93 -16.03
CA GLY A 50 10.01 28.90 -16.05
C GLY A 50 11.08 28.57 -15.02
N SER A 51 12.19 27.98 -15.50
CA SER A 51 13.40 27.70 -14.74
C SER A 51 14.05 29.01 -14.23
N SER A 52 14.35 29.09 -12.94
CA SER A 52 15.50 29.87 -12.47
C SER A 52 16.06 29.28 -11.18
N SER A 53 17.28 28.78 -11.32
CA SER A 53 18.15 28.30 -10.25
C SER A 53 18.59 29.48 -9.38
N SER A 54 18.48 29.35 -8.06
CA SER A 54 19.19 30.20 -7.11
C SER A 54 19.55 29.36 -5.89
N ALA A 55 20.83 29.01 -5.81
CA ALA A 55 21.45 28.32 -4.70
C ALA A 55 21.56 29.27 -3.50
N GLY A 56 20.94 28.88 -2.38
CA GLY A 56 21.15 29.46 -1.06
C GLY A 56 21.18 28.34 -0.03
N GLY A 57 22.33 28.11 0.59
CA GLY A 57 22.55 27.01 1.53
C GLY A 57 21.71 27.15 2.80
N LEU A 58 21.10 26.05 3.23
CA LEU A 58 20.41 25.92 4.51
C LEU A 58 21.29 25.16 5.52
N PRO A 59 21.34 25.60 6.79
CA PRO A 59 22.03 24.88 7.84
C PRO A 59 21.26 23.62 8.25
N SER A 60 22.02 22.61 8.66
CA SER A 60 21.55 21.31 9.16
C SER A 60 20.79 21.47 10.49
N PRO A 61 19.59 20.88 10.68
CA PRO A 61 19.02 20.76 12.01
C PRO A 61 19.48 19.44 12.65
N ALA A 62 20.18 19.59 13.76
CA ALA A 62 20.46 18.55 14.73
C ALA A 62 19.20 18.25 15.57
N GLY A 63 19.00 16.98 15.90
CA GLY A 63 18.52 16.55 17.21
C GLY A 63 17.01 16.57 17.50
N GLY A 64 16.46 15.38 17.70
CA GLY A 64 15.45 15.11 18.73
C GLY A 64 13.99 15.36 18.36
N SER A 65 13.33 14.37 17.73
CA SER A 65 11.88 14.22 17.88
C SER A 65 11.61 13.59 19.25
N ASP A 66 11.41 14.43 20.26
CA ASP A 66 10.71 14.00 21.46
C ASP A 66 9.33 13.49 21.07
N GLY A 67 8.95 12.34 21.61
CA GLY A 67 7.66 11.72 21.35
C GLY A 67 6.54 12.66 21.82
N ALA A 68 5.67 13.04 20.89
CA ALA A 68 4.36 13.53 21.24
C ALA A 68 3.72 12.46 22.15
N ALA A 69 3.38 12.85 23.37
CA ALA A 69 2.57 12.02 24.25
C ALA A 69 1.28 11.63 23.49
N PRO A 70 0.73 10.42 23.69
CA PRO A 70 -0.57 10.09 23.13
C PRO A 70 -1.56 11.15 23.61
N GLY A 71 -2.12 11.92 22.68
CA GLY A 71 -3.13 12.93 22.97
C GLY A 71 -4.30 12.29 23.74
N VAL A 72 -4.98 13.08 24.56
CA VAL A 72 -6.19 12.63 25.26
C VAL A 72 -7.20 12.19 24.19
N GLN A 73 -7.55 10.90 24.15
CA GLN A 73 -8.59 10.39 23.26
C GLN A 73 -9.95 10.49 23.94
N PHE A 74 -10.98 10.86 23.18
CA PHE A 74 -12.35 10.80 23.67
C PHE A 74 -12.85 9.35 23.59
N SER A 75 -13.59 8.91 24.61
CA SER A 75 -14.23 7.58 24.61
C SER A 75 -15.59 7.67 23.89
N PRO A 76 -15.76 7.07 22.70
CA PRO A 76 -16.97 7.29 21.92
C PRO A 76 -18.22 6.75 22.61
N ILE A 77 -19.33 7.48 22.51
CA ILE A 77 -20.64 7.07 23.03
C ILE A 77 -21.54 6.71 21.85
N LYS A 78 -21.96 5.45 21.76
CA LYS A 78 -22.86 4.98 20.69
C LYS A 78 -24.27 5.54 20.88
N ALA A 79 -24.93 5.87 19.77
CA ALA A 79 -26.31 6.34 19.78
C ALA A 79 -27.29 5.25 20.23
N GLU A 80 -28.38 5.68 20.85
CA GLU A 80 -29.50 4.82 21.21
C GLU A 80 -30.38 4.56 19.98
N LYS A 81 -30.87 3.32 19.83
CA LYS A 81 -31.80 2.96 18.76
C LYS A 81 -33.18 3.57 19.06
N ALA A 82 -33.74 4.32 18.11
CA ALA A 82 -35.11 4.80 18.19
C ALA A 82 -36.10 3.63 17.97
N PRO A 83 -37.34 3.73 18.50
CA PRO A 83 -38.38 2.77 18.19
C PRO A 83 -38.61 2.65 16.68
N ASP A 84 -38.87 1.43 16.20
CA ASP A 84 -39.06 1.19 14.77
C ASP A 84 -40.28 1.99 14.26
N GLY A 85 -40.05 2.83 13.24
CA GLY A 85 -41.09 3.68 12.66
C GLY A 85 -41.37 4.99 13.41
N ALA A 86 -40.56 5.36 14.40
CA ALA A 86 -40.79 6.56 15.20
C ALA A 86 -40.71 7.86 14.36
N THR A 87 -41.81 8.61 14.31
CA THR A 87 -41.87 9.98 13.74
C THR A 87 -41.73 11.07 14.81
N SER A 88 -41.76 10.69 16.08
CA SER A 88 -41.45 11.54 17.22
C SER A 88 -40.60 10.79 18.23
N LEU A 89 -39.79 11.52 18.98
CA LEU A 89 -38.89 11.02 20.01
C LEU A 89 -39.18 11.77 21.31
N THR A 90 -39.40 11.06 22.42
CA THR A 90 -39.49 11.68 23.75
C THR A 90 -38.20 11.45 24.50
N VAL A 91 -37.52 12.54 24.88
CA VAL A 91 -36.26 12.52 25.63
C VAL A 91 -36.44 13.40 26.85
N ASP A 92 -36.27 12.80 28.03
CA ASP A 92 -36.36 13.47 29.33
C ASP A 92 -37.60 14.38 29.46
N GLY A 93 -38.76 13.85 29.06
CA GLY A 93 -40.07 14.51 29.17
C GLY A 93 -40.39 15.51 28.05
N ALA A 94 -39.46 15.80 27.15
CA ALA A 94 -39.66 16.70 26.01
C ALA A 94 -39.73 15.92 24.69
N THR A 95 -40.58 16.36 23.75
CA THR A 95 -40.83 15.67 22.49
C THR A 95 -40.18 16.40 21.32
N ILE A 96 -39.52 15.65 20.44
CA ILE A 96 -38.95 16.10 19.17
C ILE A 96 -39.72 15.43 18.04
N ALA A 97 -40.17 16.20 17.06
CA ALA A 97 -40.79 15.65 15.85
C ALA A 97 -39.76 15.53 14.72
N ALA A 98 -39.80 14.41 13.98
CA ALA A 98 -39.03 14.28 12.75
C ALA A 98 -39.65 15.17 11.66
N PRO A 99 -38.86 15.64 10.67
CA PRO A 99 -39.38 16.27 9.47
C PRO A 99 -40.40 15.38 8.76
N ALA A 100 -41.32 15.99 8.02
CA ALA A 100 -42.37 15.27 7.31
C ALA A 100 -41.79 14.16 6.40
N GLY A 101 -42.32 12.94 6.51
CA GLY A 101 -41.86 11.78 5.73
C GLY A 101 -40.58 11.11 6.23
N ARG A 102 -40.01 11.58 7.35
CA ARG A 102 -38.81 11.01 7.98
C ARG A 102 -39.16 10.23 9.25
N MET A 103 -38.28 9.30 9.60
CA MET A 103 -38.36 8.52 10.84
C MET A 103 -37.00 8.51 11.55
N PHE A 104 -37.03 8.59 12.87
CA PHE A 104 -35.85 8.43 13.71
C PHE A 104 -35.32 7.00 13.65
N LYS A 105 -33.99 6.88 13.64
CA LYS A 105 -33.29 5.59 13.66
C LYS A 105 -32.34 5.50 14.83
N TRP A 106 -31.57 6.57 15.04
CA TRP A 106 -30.58 6.68 16.10
C TRP A 106 -30.65 8.08 16.71
N PHE A 107 -30.38 8.20 18.01
CA PHE A 107 -30.25 9.49 18.67
C PHE A 107 -29.19 9.47 19.78
N LEU A 108 -28.57 10.62 20.01
CA LEU A 108 -27.58 10.90 21.04
C LEU A 108 -28.12 12.00 21.95
N LYS A 109 -27.78 11.88 23.23
CA LYS A 109 -28.07 12.88 24.27
C LYS A 109 -26.74 13.45 24.75
N ALA A 110 -26.50 14.73 24.52
CA ALA A 110 -25.28 15.40 24.95
C ALA A 110 -25.51 16.91 25.08
N ASP A 111 -24.64 17.60 25.78
CA ASP A 111 -24.62 19.06 25.87
C ASP A 111 -23.71 19.61 24.75
N TYR A 112 -24.27 19.80 23.55
CA TYR A 112 -23.48 20.19 22.37
C TYR A 112 -23.11 21.67 22.35
N ASP A 113 -23.83 22.52 23.08
CA ASP A 113 -23.58 23.96 23.18
C ASP A 113 -22.88 24.40 24.47
N GLY A 114 -22.73 23.50 25.43
CA GLY A 114 -22.05 23.74 26.70
C GLY A 114 -22.88 24.55 27.69
N ASP A 115 -24.20 24.62 27.52
CA ASP A 115 -25.09 25.38 28.41
C ASP A 115 -25.55 24.56 29.63
N GLY A 116 -25.15 23.29 29.72
CA GLY A 116 -25.48 22.35 30.78
C GLY A 116 -26.80 21.59 30.57
N ASN A 117 -27.56 21.90 29.52
CA ASN A 117 -28.79 21.19 29.16
C ASN A 117 -28.51 20.05 28.16
N VAL A 118 -29.32 19.00 28.24
CA VAL A 118 -29.21 17.86 27.33
C VAL A 118 -29.91 18.16 26.02
N ASP A 119 -29.12 18.35 24.97
CA ASP A 119 -29.56 18.42 23.58
C ASP A 119 -29.70 17.02 22.97
N VAL A 120 -30.31 16.97 21.78
CA VAL A 120 -30.44 15.74 21.00
C VAL A 120 -29.85 15.92 19.60
N ALA A 121 -28.93 15.04 19.23
CA ALA A 121 -28.53 14.84 17.84
C ALA A 121 -29.11 13.50 17.34
N ALA A 122 -29.73 13.46 16.16
CA ALA A 122 -30.43 12.26 15.70
C ALA A 122 -30.27 12.01 14.21
N TRP A 123 -30.10 10.74 13.83
CA TRP A 123 -30.16 10.30 12.44
C TRP A 123 -31.61 9.98 12.08
N VAL A 124 -32.12 10.66 11.05
CA VAL A 124 -33.43 10.39 10.47
C VAL A 124 -33.31 9.95 9.02
N GLN A 125 -34.19 9.05 8.59
CA GLN A 125 -34.21 8.53 7.23
C GLN A 125 -35.62 8.58 6.63
N PRO A 126 -35.77 8.62 5.29
CA PRO A 126 -37.07 8.46 4.66
C PRO A 126 -37.72 7.12 5.02
N ALA A 127 -39.05 7.05 4.97
CA ALA A 127 -39.77 5.78 5.10
C ALA A 127 -39.44 4.79 3.96
N VAL A 128 -39.16 5.32 2.76
CA VAL A 128 -38.83 4.55 1.55
C VAL A 128 -37.65 5.23 0.84
N GLY A 129 -36.64 4.44 0.46
CA GLY A 129 -35.48 4.90 -0.29
C GLY A 129 -34.21 5.09 0.56
N PRO A 130 -33.05 5.23 -0.10
CA PRO A 130 -31.77 5.43 0.59
C PRO A 130 -31.61 6.87 1.09
N GLY A 131 -30.67 7.04 2.02
CA GLY A 131 -30.26 8.36 2.52
C GLY A 131 -30.82 8.71 3.90
N GLY A 132 -30.56 9.94 4.31
CA GLY A 132 -30.93 10.43 5.63
C GLY A 132 -30.20 11.72 5.96
N GLU A 133 -30.48 12.25 7.14
CA GLU A 133 -29.91 13.48 7.64
C GLU A 133 -29.69 13.39 9.15
N VAL A 134 -28.65 14.08 9.63
CA VAL A 134 -28.44 14.31 11.06
C VAL A 134 -29.14 15.61 11.41
N LEU A 135 -30.03 15.53 12.40
CA LEU A 135 -30.71 16.67 12.99
C LEU A 135 -30.12 16.99 14.35
N TRP A 136 -30.17 18.26 14.74
CA TRP A 136 -29.91 18.70 16.11
C TRP A 136 -31.11 19.48 16.65
N ALA A 137 -31.52 19.12 17.87
CA ALA A 137 -32.58 19.78 18.60
C ALA A 137 -32.01 20.29 19.93
N GLN A 138 -31.85 21.61 20.03
CA GLN A 138 -31.37 22.27 21.22
C GLN A 138 -32.43 22.27 22.32
N ARG A 139 -32.06 21.98 23.56
CA ARG A 139 -32.98 22.11 24.71
C ARG A 139 -33.18 23.58 25.03
N LYS A 140 -34.43 24.05 25.05
CA LYS A 140 -34.76 25.45 25.40
C LYS A 140 -35.39 25.61 26.77
N ALA A 141 -36.08 24.57 27.23
CA ALA A 141 -36.73 24.55 28.54
C ALA A 141 -36.84 23.11 29.05
N PRO A 142 -37.11 22.89 30.34
CA PRO A 142 -37.21 21.54 30.93
C PRO A 142 -38.24 20.61 30.28
N ASN A 143 -39.17 21.08 29.45
CA ASN A 143 -40.11 20.21 28.72
C ASN A 143 -40.22 20.56 27.23
N ALA A 144 -39.24 21.28 26.66
CA ALA A 144 -39.30 21.71 25.27
C ALA A 144 -37.91 21.77 24.59
N PHE A 145 -37.87 21.24 23.37
CA PHE A 145 -36.78 21.43 22.43
C PHE A 145 -37.12 22.56 21.45
N ALA A 146 -36.09 23.21 20.91
CA ALA A 146 -36.22 24.03 19.71
C ALA A 146 -36.62 23.17 18.51
N ALA A 147 -37.10 23.83 17.45
CA ALA A 147 -37.31 23.17 16.17
C ALA A 147 -35.97 22.54 15.70
N PRO A 148 -35.94 21.25 15.34
CA PRO A 148 -34.71 20.61 14.90
C PRO A 148 -34.14 21.28 13.65
N VAL A 149 -32.81 21.42 13.62
CA VAL A 149 -32.08 21.91 12.45
C VAL A 149 -31.31 20.77 11.80
N THR A 150 -31.28 20.74 10.47
CA THR A 150 -30.45 19.78 9.72
C THR A 150 -28.99 20.21 9.81
N CYS A 151 -28.15 19.35 10.37
CA CYS A 151 -26.70 19.58 10.48
C CYS A 151 -25.94 19.04 9.26
N THR A 152 -26.30 17.85 8.80
CA THR A 152 -25.72 17.24 7.59
C THR A 152 -26.71 16.30 6.92
N THR A 153 -26.51 16.04 5.64
CA THR A 153 -27.31 15.14 4.81
C THR A 153 -26.38 14.16 4.13
N ALA A 154 -26.80 12.90 3.99
CA ALA A 154 -26.06 11.93 3.17
C ALA A 154 -25.84 12.52 1.75
N PRO A 155 -24.62 12.44 1.20
CA PRO A 155 -24.33 13.04 -0.09
C PRO A 155 -25.08 12.29 -1.19
N ALA A 156 -25.58 13.03 -2.17
CA ALA A 156 -26.30 12.44 -3.31
C ALA A 156 -25.42 11.51 -4.16
N SER A 157 -24.09 11.67 -4.08
CA SER A 157 -23.10 10.80 -4.73
C SER A 157 -22.98 9.42 -4.08
N LEU A 158 -23.53 9.21 -2.88
CA LEU A 158 -23.54 7.91 -2.21
C LEU A 158 -24.50 6.94 -2.92
N SER A 159 -24.05 6.40 -4.04
CA SER A 159 -24.81 5.43 -4.85
C SER A 159 -24.76 4.06 -4.19
N VAL A 160 -25.89 3.59 -3.67
CA VAL A 160 -26.00 2.25 -3.07
C VAL A 160 -26.20 1.22 -4.21
N PRO A 161 -25.29 0.25 -4.42
CA PRO A 161 -25.44 -0.72 -5.49
C PRO A 161 -26.70 -1.57 -5.35
N ALA A 162 -27.23 -2.07 -6.47
CA ALA A 162 -28.42 -2.91 -6.47
C ALA A 162 -28.20 -4.19 -5.64
N GLY A 163 -29.09 -4.44 -4.67
CA GLY A 163 -28.99 -5.55 -3.73
C GLY A 163 -28.18 -5.25 -2.46
N CYS A 164 -27.76 -3.99 -2.26
CA CYS A 164 -27.16 -3.52 -1.01
C CYS A 164 -28.14 -2.65 -0.22
N THR A 165 -27.95 -2.62 1.10
CA THR A 165 -28.64 -1.71 2.03
C THR A 165 -27.64 -0.75 2.66
N LEU A 166 -28.11 0.43 3.03
CA LEU A 166 -27.29 1.40 3.77
C LEU A 166 -27.54 1.23 5.27
N GLU A 167 -26.48 0.98 6.02
CA GLU A 167 -26.52 0.96 7.48
C GLU A 167 -25.85 2.21 8.04
N ALA A 168 -26.52 2.84 9.00
CA ALA A 168 -26.05 4.06 9.65
C ALA A 168 -25.59 3.75 11.08
N GLU A 169 -24.43 4.27 11.47
CA GLU A 169 -23.94 4.29 12.85
C GLU A 169 -23.69 5.74 13.27
N LEU A 170 -24.39 6.18 14.32
CA LEU A 170 -24.25 7.50 14.91
C LEU A 170 -23.54 7.35 16.26
N ALA A 171 -22.52 8.17 16.52
CA ALA A 171 -21.79 8.15 17.78
C ALA A 171 -21.32 9.56 18.17
N GLN A 172 -21.32 9.88 19.46
CA GLN A 172 -20.62 11.04 19.99
C GLN A 172 -19.13 10.69 20.05
N VAL A 173 -18.29 11.52 19.46
CA VAL A 173 -16.85 11.29 19.31
C VAL A 173 -16.01 12.40 19.93
N GLY A 174 -16.63 13.47 20.40
CA GLY A 174 -16.04 14.51 21.23
C GLY A 174 -17.09 15.11 22.15
N PRO A 175 -16.71 15.97 23.11
CA PRO A 175 -17.66 16.67 23.97
C PRO A 175 -18.80 17.37 23.20
N ARG A 176 -18.48 17.96 22.05
CA ARG A 176 -19.42 18.71 21.19
C ARG A 176 -19.49 18.20 19.74
N THR A 177 -18.92 17.02 19.48
CA THR A 177 -18.82 16.44 18.14
C THR A 177 -19.51 15.08 18.04
N ALA A 178 -20.37 14.94 17.05
CA ALA A 178 -20.97 13.68 16.65
C ALA A 178 -20.34 13.19 15.32
N SER A 179 -20.26 11.87 15.15
CA SER A 179 -19.91 11.23 13.88
C SER A 179 -21.07 10.42 13.35
N ILE A 180 -21.28 10.46 12.04
CA ILE A 180 -22.21 9.59 11.33
C ILE A 180 -21.40 8.78 10.31
N THR A 181 -21.52 7.46 10.38
CA THR A 181 -20.96 6.54 9.39
C THR A 181 -22.10 5.88 8.64
N LEU A 182 -22.06 5.92 7.31
CA LEU A 182 -22.97 5.21 6.43
C LEU A 182 -22.17 4.14 5.67
N ASN A 183 -22.53 2.88 5.87
CA ASN A 183 -21.88 1.72 5.25
C ASN A 183 -22.85 1.04 4.27
N SER A 184 -22.39 0.72 3.06
CA SER A 184 -23.13 -0.19 2.19
C SER A 184 -22.92 -1.64 2.63
N VAL A 185 -23.98 -2.33 3.01
CA VAL A 185 -23.99 -3.76 3.30
C VAL A 185 -24.60 -4.50 2.12
N CYS A 186 -23.82 -5.35 1.48
CA CYS A 186 -24.20 -6.07 0.27
C CYS A 186 -24.13 -7.58 0.53
N ALA A 187 -25.01 -8.37 -0.09
CA ALA A 187 -24.78 -9.81 -0.19
C ALA A 187 -23.43 -10.07 -0.87
N ASP A 188 -22.66 -11.05 -0.38
CA ASP A 188 -21.25 -11.27 -0.74
C ASP A 188 -21.02 -11.32 -2.25
N ARG A 189 -20.52 -10.20 -2.79
CA ARG A 189 -19.98 -10.09 -4.14
C ARG A 189 -18.55 -9.61 -4.04
N PRO A 190 -17.56 -10.52 -4.18
CA PRO A 190 -16.16 -10.12 -4.12
C PRO A 190 -15.85 -9.10 -5.22
N GLY A 191 -15.10 -8.06 -4.87
CA GLY A 191 -14.56 -7.07 -5.81
C GLY A 191 -15.50 -5.93 -6.22
N GLN A 192 -16.76 -5.87 -5.75
CA GLN A 192 -17.57 -4.65 -5.93
C GLN A 192 -17.17 -3.58 -4.90
N PRO A 193 -17.09 -2.29 -5.30
CA PRO A 193 -16.88 -1.19 -4.35
C PRO A 193 -17.99 -1.17 -3.30
N ARG A 194 -17.62 -0.95 -2.04
CA ARG A 194 -18.57 -0.77 -0.94
C ARG A 194 -18.52 0.70 -0.52
N PRO A 195 -19.32 1.58 -1.14
CA PRO A 195 -19.27 2.98 -0.83
C PRO A 195 -19.59 3.21 0.65
N ARG A 196 -18.70 3.94 1.31
CA ARG A 196 -18.85 4.34 2.71
C ARG A 196 -18.68 5.85 2.80
N TRP A 197 -19.49 6.46 3.64
CA TRP A 197 -19.40 7.88 3.95
C TRP A 197 -19.28 8.06 5.46
N VAL A 198 -18.38 8.94 5.88
CA VAL A 198 -18.19 9.29 7.28
C VAL A 198 -18.20 10.81 7.38
N ALA A 199 -18.97 11.37 8.31
CA ALA A 199 -18.94 12.80 8.58
C ALA A 199 -18.79 13.09 10.07
N ALA A 200 -18.00 14.11 10.38
CA ALA A 200 -17.92 14.72 11.71
C ALA A 200 -18.77 15.99 11.72
N VAL A 201 -19.64 16.10 12.71
CA VAL A 201 -20.68 17.12 12.82
C VAL A 201 -20.56 17.79 14.18
N MET A 202 -20.42 19.11 14.16
CA MET A 202 -20.49 19.98 15.34
C MET A 202 -21.76 20.82 15.23
N PRO A 203 -22.85 20.45 15.91
CA PRO A 203 -24.16 21.06 15.68
C PRO A 203 -24.23 22.58 15.87
N THR A 204 -23.38 23.11 16.75
CA THR A 204 -23.34 24.53 17.13
C THR A 204 -22.48 25.39 16.19
N ARG A 205 -21.82 24.78 15.20
CA ARG A 205 -21.00 25.46 14.20
C ARG A 205 -21.77 25.68 12.90
N GLN A 206 -21.32 26.66 12.12
CA GLN A 206 -21.80 26.92 10.77
C GLN A 206 -20.62 27.02 9.79
N PRO A 207 -20.49 26.11 8.79
CA PRO A 207 -21.31 24.90 8.61
C PRO A 207 -21.11 23.89 9.76
N ALA A 208 -22.16 23.12 10.07
CA ALA A 208 -22.16 22.12 11.14
C ALA A 208 -21.32 20.88 10.76
N THR A 209 -21.36 20.45 9.49
CA THR A 209 -20.42 19.44 8.97
C THR A 209 -19.02 20.03 8.94
N ARG A 210 -18.10 19.42 9.69
CA ARG A 210 -16.71 19.86 9.78
C ARG A 210 -15.82 19.01 8.88
N LEU A 211 -15.99 17.70 8.94
CA LEU A 211 -15.25 16.74 8.12
C LEU A 211 -16.22 15.85 7.36
N GLU A 212 -15.87 15.55 6.11
CA GLU A 212 -16.51 14.53 5.30
C GLU A 212 -15.44 13.64 4.68
N LEU A 213 -15.63 12.33 4.78
CA LEU A 213 -14.82 11.30 4.16
C LEU A 213 -15.71 10.43 3.28
N THR A 214 -15.34 10.29 2.02
CA THR A 214 -15.98 9.37 1.08
C THR A 214 -14.98 8.28 0.72
N LEU A 215 -15.39 7.04 0.88
CA LEU A 215 -14.58 5.85 0.60
C LEU A 215 -15.27 5.05 -0.49
N GLU A 216 -14.61 4.93 -1.63
CA GLU A 216 -15.01 4.09 -2.76
C GLU A 216 -14.12 2.85 -2.86
N SER A 217 -13.67 2.34 -1.71
CA SER A 217 -12.74 1.23 -1.66
C SER A 217 -13.43 -0.09 -2.10
N PRO A 218 -12.70 -0.96 -2.82
CA PRO A 218 -13.12 -2.34 -3.06
C PRO A 218 -13.51 -3.05 -1.76
N ALA A 219 -14.52 -3.93 -1.81
CA ALA A 219 -14.95 -4.73 -0.64
C ALA A 219 -13.81 -5.52 0.05
N SER A 220 -12.72 -5.81 -0.67
CA SER A 220 -11.56 -6.51 -0.16
C SER A 220 -10.66 -5.66 0.72
N ASP A 221 -10.69 -4.35 0.55
CA ASP A 221 -9.90 -3.44 1.37
C ASP A 221 -10.67 -3.15 2.65
N GLU A 222 -10.44 -3.98 3.67
CA GLU A 222 -11.01 -3.77 5.00
C GLU A 222 -10.26 -2.59 5.66
N VAL A 223 -10.72 -1.38 5.34
CA VAL A 223 -10.26 -0.12 5.95
C VAL A 223 -11.26 0.31 7.01
N THR A 224 -10.77 0.47 8.23
CA THR A 224 -11.55 1.05 9.31
C THR A 224 -11.24 2.54 9.42
N VAL A 225 -12.28 3.35 9.41
CA VAL A 225 -12.23 4.78 9.73
C VAL A 225 -12.82 4.99 11.12
N GLN A 226 -12.06 5.62 12.01
CA GLN A 226 -12.53 6.09 13.31
C GLN A 226 -12.37 7.61 13.37
N ILE A 227 -13.40 8.30 13.87
CA ILE A 227 -13.35 9.74 14.13
C ILE A 227 -13.17 9.95 15.64
N ASP A 228 -12.33 10.90 16.00
CA ASP A 228 -12.16 11.41 17.36
C ASP A 228 -12.28 12.93 17.36
N GLY A 229 -12.95 13.45 18.38
CA GLY A 229 -13.31 14.85 18.55
C GLY A 229 -12.61 15.52 19.73
N ALA A 230 -11.47 14.99 20.20
CA ALA A 230 -10.80 15.54 21.37
C ALA A 230 -10.11 16.88 21.06
N ASP A 231 -10.10 17.77 22.05
CA ASP A 231 -9.30 19.01 22.03
C ASP A 231 -7.81 18.67 22.13
N ARG A 232 -7.06 18.85 21.04
CA ARG A 232 -5.64 18.48 20.96
C ARG A 232 -4.70 19.62 21.27
N ASP A 233 -5.12 20.86 21.08
CA ASP A 233 -4.28 22.04 21.30
C ASP A 233 -4.63 22.84 22.57
N GLY A 234 -5.66 22.40 23.29
CA GLY A 234 -6.04 22.90 24.62
C GLY A 234 -6.86 24.18 24.57
N ASP A 235 -7.47 24.52 23.43
CA ASP A 235 -8.27 25.72 23.25
C ASP A 235 -9.75 25.57 23.66
N GLN A 236 -10.12 24.40 24.20
CA GLN A 236 -11.46 24.00 24.63
C GLN A 236 -12.47 23.85 23.48
N LEU A 237 -11.99 23.77 22.26
CA LEU A 237 -12.78 23.38 21.10
C LEU A 237 -12.44 21.94 20.73
N ASP A 238 -13.45 21.22 20.26
CA ASP A 238 -13.23 19.89 19.72
C ASP A 238 -12.44 20.02 18.41
N ASP A 239 -11.29 19.36 18.31
CA ASP A 239 -10.61 19.14 17.03
C ASP A 239 -11.19 17.91 16.34
N VAL A 240 -10.85 17.67 15.08
CA VAL A 240 -11.26 16.45 14.38
C VAL A 240 -10.04 15.66 13.97
N THR A 241 -9.98 14.40 14.41
CA THR A 241 -9.00 13.42 13.95
C THR A 241 -9.70 12.27 13.23
N ALA A 242 -9.20 11.90 12.06
CA ALA A 242 -9.59 10.67 11.39
C ALA A 242 -8.44 9.66 11.45
N PHE A 243 -8.69 8.51 12.07
CA PHE A 243 -7.78 7.35 12.07
C PHE A 243 -8.20 6.41 10.96
N LEU A 244 -7.32 6.24 9.96
CA LEU A 244 -7.50 5.33 8.83
C LEU A 244 -6.60 4.12 9.05
N THR A 245 -7.19 2.94 9.23
CA THR A 245 -6.43 1.71 9.51
C THR A 245 -6.72 0.65 8.47
N VAL A 246 -5.67 0.11 7.85
CA VAL A 246 -5.75 -1.07 6.99
C VAL A 246 -5.72 -2.31 7.88
N SER A 247 -6.78 -3.11 7.83
CA SER A 247 -6.93 -4.33 8.63
C SER A 247 -5.83 -5.35 8.32
N ASN A 248 -5.58 -6.21 9.30
CA ASN A 248 -4.58 -7.26 9.20
C ASN A 248 -5.01 -8.45 8.34
N ASP A 249 -6.30 -8.75 8.30
CA ASP A 249 -6.84 -9.98 7.73
C ASP A 249 -7.51 -9.77 6.35
N ALA A 250 -7.44 -8.55 5.83
CA ALA A 250 -8.02 -8.17 4.56
C ALA A 250 -7.28 -8.83 3.39
N PRO A 251 -7.93 -9.69 2.57
CA PRO A 251 -7.33 -10.16 1.33
C PRO A 251 -6.98 -8.98 0.43
N PRO A 252 -5.85 -9.01 -0.30
CA PRO A 252 -4.95 -10.15 -0.44
C PRO A 252 -3.81 -10.21 0.59
N PHE A 253 -3.77 -9.31 1.57
CA PHE A 253 -2.62 -9.18 2.48
C PHE A 253 -2.57 -10.29 3.53
N GLU A 254 -1.36 -10.65 3.94
CA GLU A 254 -1.14 -11.66 4.98
C GLU A 254 -1.40 -11.09 6.37
N SER A 255 -1.99 -11.91 7.25
CA SER A 255 -2.21 -11.61 8.67
C SER A 255 -0.94 -11.39 9.50
N ALA A 256 0.25 -11.47 8.90
CA ALA A 256 1.49 -11.19 9.59
C ALA A 256 1.61 -9.70 9.98
N GLY A 257 1.99 -9.46 11.24
CA GLY A 257 2.26 -8.14 11.79
C GLY A 257 1.03 -7.42 12.35
N GLY A 258 1.25 -6.20 12.82
CA GLY A 258 0.19 -5.29 13.26
C GLY A 258 -0.41 -4.47 12.11
N PRO A 259 -1.57 -3.84 12.34
CA PRO A 259 -2.20 -2.98 11.36
C PRO A 259 -1.30 -1.80 10.99
N VAL A 260 -1.56 -1.21 9.82
CA VAL A 260 -0.94 0.03 9.37
C VAL A 260 -1.99 1.12 9.39
N ALA A 261 -1.68 2.23 10.04
CA ALA A 261 -2.62 3.33 10.22
C ALA A 261 -2.01 4.67 9.81
N ALA A 262 -2.85 5.58 9.34
CA ALA A 262 -2.54 6.98 9.14
C ALA A 262 -3.56 7.83 9.89
N GLU A 263 -3.07 8.93 10.45
CA GLU A 263 -3.92 9.93 11.07
C GLU A 263 -4.06 11.14 10.14
N LEU A 264 -5.20 11.80 10.22
CA LEU A 264 -5.43 13.10 9.62
C LEU A 264 -6.02 14.00 10.70
N HIS A 265 -5.35 15.11 10.99
CA HIS A 265 -5.77 16.05 12.03
C HIS A 265 -6.26 17.35 11.40
N TRP A 266 -7.34 17.88 11.98
CA TRP A 266 -7.86 19.20 11.69
C TRP A 266 -8.17 19.92 12.99
N PHE A 267 -7.56 21.09 13.16
CA PHE A 267 -7.79 21.96 14.31
C PHE A 267 -9.00 22.86 14.07
N ASP A 268 -9.92 22.97 15.04
CA ASP A 268 -11.06 23.88 14.89
C ASP A 268 -10.64 25.34 15.11
N ARG A 269 -10.58 26.11 14.02
CA ARG A 269 -10.24 27.54 14.08
C ARG A 269 -11.49 28.39 13.87
N PRO A 270 -11.49 29.66 14.31
CA PRO A 270 -12.61 30.58 14.05
C PRO A 270 -13.00 30.70 12.57
N ALA A 271 -12.04 30.50 11.66
CA ALA A 271 -12.25 30.56 10.22
C ALA A 271 -12.68 29.21 9.59
N GLY A 272 -12.75 28.13 10.35
CA GLY A 272 -12.96 26.77 9.84
C GLY A 272 -11.93 25.78 10.35
N LEU A 273 -12.07 24.52 9.93
CA LEU A 273 -11.05 23.50 10.19
C LEU A 273 -9.73 23.85 9.48
N SER A 274 -8.63 23.80 10.22
CA SER A 274 -7.27 23.95 9.69
C SER A 274 -6.54 22.61 9.75
N ARG A 275 -6.16 22.07 8.60
CA ARG A 275 -5.46 20.79 8.51
C ARG A 275 -4.05 20.90 9.11
N ASP A 276 -3.63 19.89 9.87
CA ASP A 276 -2.23 19.73 10.26
C ASP A 276 -1.35 19.46 9.01
N PRO A 277 -0.37 20.33 8.69
CA PRO A 277 0.50 20.12 7.53
C PRO A 277 1.44 18.92 7.67
N HIS A 278 1.63 18.36 8.87
CA HIS A 278 2.52 17.22 9.12
C HIS A 278 1.85 15.87 8.91
N GLU A 279 0.51 15.81 8.87
CA GLU A 279 -0.24 14.56 8.66
C GLU A 279 -0.80 14.45 7.25
N PRO A 280 -0.78 13.26 6.60
CA PRO A 280 -0.44 11.94 7.19
C PRO A 280 1.05 11.56 7.14
N ASP A 281 1.94 12.44 6.69
CA ASP A 281 3.36 12.14 6.47
C ASP A 281 4.07 11.66 7.75
N ALA A 282 3.79 12.29 8.89
CA ALA A 282 4.29 11.87 10.20
C ALA A 282 3.84 10.45 10.57
N SER A 283 2.54 10.14 10.40
CA SER A 283 2.02 8.78 10.59
C SER A 283 2.70 7.75 9.68
N MET A 284 2.91 8.09 8.40
CA MET A 284 3.60 7.19 7.45
C MET A 284 5.04 6.92 7.89
N ARG A 285 5.79 7.95 8.30
CA ARG A 285 7.15 7.78 8.84
C ARG A 285 7.20 6.99 10.15
N ALA A 286 6.17 7.10 11.00
CA ALA A 286 6.07 6.29 12.22
C ALA A 286 5.94 4.80 11.87
N ASN A 287 5.12 4.44 10.88
CA ASN A 287 5.02 3.07 10.37
C ASN A 287 6.36 2.57 9.81
N VAL A 288 7.05 3.37 9.00
CA VAL A 288 8.38 3.04 8.47
C VAL A 288 9.38 2.80 9.58
N SER A 289 9.42 3.68 10.58
CA SER A 289 10.32 3.55 11.74
C SER A 289 10.07 2.24 12.49
N ARG A 290 8.81 1.79 12.58
CA ARG A 290 8.47 0.46 13.11
C ARG A 290 9.01 -0.66 12.22
N LEU A 291 8.80 -0.59 10.90
CA LEU A 291 9.30 -1.60 9.95
C LEU A 291 10.82 -1.71 9.99
N GLN A 292 11.55 -0.59 10.03
CA GLN A 292 13.01 -0.57 10.15
C GLN A 292 13.50 -1.19 11.47
N LYS A 293 12.76 -1.00 12.58
CA LYS A 293 13.05 -1.67 13.86
C LYS A 293 12.82 -3.18 13.77
N LEU A 294 11.76 -3.62 13.07
CA LEU A 294 11.46 -5.04 12.85
C LEU A 294 12.46 -5.71 11.89
N ALA A 295 12.93 -5.02 10.86
CA ALA A 295 13.94 -5.54 9.91
C ALA A 295 15.28 -5.84 10.59
N LYS A 296 15.56 -5.25 11.76
CA LYS A 296 16.75 -5.56 12.57
C LYS A 296 16.59 -6.85 13.38
N LYS A 297 15.38 -7.39 13.54
CA LYS A 297 15.06 -8.57 14.35
C LYS A 297 14.75 -9.77 13.45
N LYS A 298 15.50 -10.87 13.59
CA LYS A 298 15.33 -12.07 12.75
C LYS A 298 13.94 -12.72 12.83
N GLY A 299 13.26 -12.62 13.98
CA GLY A 299 11.95 -13.26 14.20
C GLY A 299 10.75 -12.52 13.60
N SER A 300 10.93 -11.31 13.05
CA SER A 300 9.83 -10.46 12.58
C SER A 300 9.97 -10.05 11.12
N LEU A 301 10.79 -10.74 10.33
CA LEU A 301 11.09 -10.36 8.95
C LEU A 301 9.86 -10.47 8.03
N ALA A 302 9.00 -11.48 8.23
CA ALA A 302 7.73 -11.60 7.50
C ALA A 302 6.76 -10.43 7.76
N GLU A 303 6.78 -9.87 8.98
CA GLU A 303 5.97 -8.69 9.33
C GLU A 303 6.43 -7.43 8.59
N VAL A 304 7.71 -7.35 8.22
CA VAL A 304 8.24 -6.21 7.46
C VAL A 304 7.63 -6.18 6.07
N ALA A 305 7.61 -7.33 5.38
CA ALA A 305 7.08 -7.43 4.03
C ALA A 305 5.56 -7.17 3.99
N SER A 306 4.79 -7.81 4.90
CA SER A 306 3.35 -7.55 5.01
C SER A 306 3.07 -6.08 5.37
N GLY A 307 3.82 -5.51 6.32
CA GLY A 307 3.68 -4.11 6.72
C GLY A 307 4.02 -3.10 5.63
N ALA A 308 5.06 -3.36 4.83
CA ALA A 308 5.40 -2.52 3.68
C ALA A 308 4.30 -2.53 2.62
N ARG A 309 3.75 -3.72 2.28
CA ARG A 309 2.60 -3.84 1.36
C ARG A 309 1.36 -3.11 1.86
N LYS A 310 1.03 -3.23 3.15
CA LYS A 310 -0.09 -2.51 3.79
C LYS A 310 0.13 -0.99 3.77
N LEU A 311 1.38 -0.52 3.92
CA LEU A 311 1.71 0.90 3.83
C LEU A 311 1.58 1.46 2.42
N HIS A 312 2.04 0.72 1.40
CA HIS A 312 1.77 1.03 -0.01
C HIS A 312 0.27 1.13 -0.27
N ARG A 313 -0.50 0.14 0.18
CA ARG A 313 -1.96 0.14 0.05
C ARG A 313 -2.60 1.36 0.69
N LEU A 314 -2.20 1.72 1.90
CA LEU A 314 -2.69 2.92 2.59
C LEU A 314 -2.37 4.19 1.79
N GLN A 315 -1.15 4.29 1.23
CA GLN A 315 -0.79 5.42 0.36
C GLN A 315 -1.64 5.46 -0.91
N GLU A 316 -1.83 4.34 -1.59
CA GLU A 316 -2.67 4.25 -2.79
C GLU A 316 -4.11 4.68 -2.54
N MET A 317 -4.69 4.29 -1.39
CA MET A 317 -6.08 4.62 -1.07
C MET A 317 -6.26 6.07 -0.65
N LEU A 318 -5.31 6.63 0.09
CA LEU A 318 -5.43 7.95 0.72
C LEU A 318 -4.85 9.08 -0.14
N CYS A 319 -3.70 8.84 -0.76
CA CYS A 319 -2.83 9.89 -1.24
C CYS A 319 -2.98 10.15 -2.73
N GLU A 320 -2.97 11.42 -3.14
CA GLU A 320 -2.96 11.79 -4.56
C GLU A 320 -1.72 11.24 -5.29
N ASP A 321 -0.58 11.22 -4.60
CA ASP A 321 0.67 10.65 -5.12
C ASP A 321 0.57 9.14 -5.40
N GLY A 322 -0.41 8.47 -4.78
CA GLY A 322 -0.76 7.07 -5.03
C GLY A 322 -1.44 6.83 -6.39
N GLY A 323 -1.83 7.89 -7.11
CA GLY A 323 -2.40 7.80 -8.46
C GLY A 323 -3.92 7.91 -8.50
N SER A 324 -4.63 6.93 -7.92
CA SER A 324 -6.10 6.84 -7.93
C SER A 324 -6.65 6.64 -6.51
N PRO A 325 -6.68 7.68 -5.66
CA PRO A 325 -7.14 7.56 -4.28
C PRO A 325 -8.64 7.23 -4.22
N SER A 326 -8.97 6.20 -3.44
CA SER A 326 -10.35 5.77 -3.17
C SER A 326 -10.95 6.43 -1.93
N ILE A 327 -10.12 7.06 -1.10
CA ILE A 327 -10.52 7.83 0.09
C ILE A 327 -10.37 9.30 -0.24
N ARG A 328 -11.46 10.05 -0.11
CA ARG A 328 -11.52 11.49 -0.37
C ARG A 328 -11.95 12.24 0.88
N VAL A 329 -11.26 13.33 1.17
CA VAL A 329 -11.62 14.28 2.23
C VAL A 329 -12.30 15.47 1.59
N GLN A 330 -13.56 15.75 1.95
CA GLN A 330 -14.34 16.85 1.39
C GLN A 330 -14.33 16.83 -0.15
N GLY A 331 -14.38 15.62 -0.75
CA GLY A 331 -14.32 15.40 -2.20
C GLY A 331 -12.92 15.46 -2.84
N LEU A 332 -11.89 15.85 -2.09
CA LEU A 332 -10.52 16.01 -2.58
C LEU A 332 -9.62 14.85 -2.16
N ALA A 333 -8.59 14.56 -2.96
CA ALA A 333 -7.53 13.64 -2.60
C ALA A 333 -6.62 14.25 -1.51
N VAL A 334 -6.02 13.40 -0.67
CA VAL A 334 -5.10 13.87 0.37
C VAL A 334 -3.68 13.99 -0.21
N GLN A 335 -3.06 15.14 0.00
CA GLN A 335 -1.63 15.32 -0.23
C GLN A 335 -0.85 14.71 0.93
N CYS A 336 -0.01 13.70 0.68
CA CYS A 336 0.70 12.98 1.74
C CYS A 336 2.17 13.37 1.87
N GLY A 337 2.61 14.39 1.11
CA GLY A 337 4.00 14.80 1.07
C GLY A 337 4.84 13.91 0.16
N ALA A 338 6.11 14.27 -0.03
CA ALA A 338 7.02 13.50 -0.87
C ALA A 338 7.08 12.04 -0.36
N SER A 339 6.85 11.10 -1.27
CA SER A 339 6.79 9.62 -1.17
C SER A 339 7.94 8.91 -0.41
N GLY A 340 8.85 9.64 0.23
CA GLY A 340 10.05 9.11 0.89
C GLY A 340 9.76 8.08 1.98
N ALA A 341 8.62 8.15 2.67
CA ALA A 341 8.24 7.15 3.65
C ALA A 341 8.12 5.76 3.02
N VAL A 342 7.45 5.64 1.86
CA VAL A 342 7.27 4.35 1.21
C VAL A 342 8.55 3.83 0.56
N ALA A 343 9.39 4.71 0.01
CA ALA A 343 10.75 4.31 -0.40
C ALA A 343 11.59 3.78 0.78
N ASP A 344 11.45 4.35 1.98
CA ASP A 344 12.13 3.86 3.18
C ASP A 344 11.55 2.53 3.71
N ALA A 345 10.25 2.29 3.52
CA ALA A 345 9.64 0.98 3.77
C ALA A 345 10.17 -0.08 2.81
N ASP A 346 10.31 0.24 1.52
CA ASP A 346 10.87 -0.66 0.52
C ASP A 346 12.33 -1.03 0.83
N LEU A 347 13.14 -0.07 1.27
CA LEU A 347 14.49 -0.36 1.74
C LEU A 347 14.50 -1.31 2.94
N ALA A 348 13.55 -1.18 3.86
CA ALA A 348 13.39 -2.09 4.99
C ALA A 348 12.94 -3.50 4.54
N GLU A 349 12.05 -3.59 3.56
CA GLU A 349 11.61 -4.86 2.96
C GLU A 349 12.77 -5.56 2.23
N ILE A 350 13.57 -4.84 1.43
CA ILE A 350 14.79 -5.39 0.79
C ILE A 350 15.73 -5.96 1.85
N GLU A 351 15.98 -5.21 2.92
CA GLU A 351 16.86 -5.68 4.00
C GLU A 351 16.31 -6.93 4.71
N ALA A 352 15.00 -6.98 4.94
CA ALA A 352 14.36 -8.13 5.55
C ALA A 352 14.41 -9.36 4.64
N ALA A 353 14.10 -9.19 3.36
CA ALA A 353 14.17 -10.24 2.34
C ALA A 353 15.58 -10.83 2.23
N LEU A 354 16.61 -9.99 2.16
CA LEU A 354 18.01 -10.44 2.14
C LEU A 354 18.40 -11.21 3.42
N LYS A 355 17.92 -10.79 4.60
CA LYS A 355 18.17 -11.50 5.86
C LYS A 355 17.41 -12.83 5.98
N SER A 356 16.25 -12.94 5.32
CA SER A 356 15.46 -14.17 5.23
C SER A 356 15.93 -15.12 4.13
N ASN A 357 16.98 -14.77 3.37
CA ASN A 357 17.40 -15.51 2.16
C ASN A 357 16.26 -15.62 1.12
N GLU A 358 15.52 -14.53 0.93
CA GLU A 358 14.45 -14.37 -0.06
C GLU A 358 14.89 -13.39 -1.17
N PRO A 359 15.88 -13.76 -2.01
CA PRO A 359 16.46 -12.87 -3.03
C PRO A 359 15.43 -12.33 -4.02
N LEU A 360 14.42 -13.13 -4.39
CA LEU A 360 13.37 -12.71 -5.31
C LEU A 360 12.49 -11.59 -4.75
N ALA A 361 12.16 -11.66 -3.46
CA ALA A 361 11.38 -10.60 -2.83
C ALA A 361 12.19 -9.29 -2.83
N ALA A 362 13.49 -9.35 -2.57
CA ALA A 362 14.38 -8.18 -2.62
C ALA A 362 14.46 -7.58 -4.04
N ILE A 363 14.62 -8.42 -5.07
CA ILE A 363 14.63 -7.98 -6.48
C ILE A 363 13.28 -7.35 -6.86
N ALA A 364 12.16 -8.00 -6.52
CA ALA A 364 10.83 -7.52 -6.85
C ALA A 364 10.52 -6.16 -6.21
N THR A 365 11.03 -5.91 -5.00
CA THR A 365 10.91 -4.62 -4.33
C THR A 365 11.76 -3.54 -4.99
N GLU A 366 12.99 -3.83 -5.41
CA GLU A 366 13.79 -2.85 -6.16
C GLU A 366 13.21 -2.55 -7.55
N ASP A 367 12.71 -3.57 -8.27
CA ASP A 367 11.99 -3.39 -9.54
C ASP A 367 10.77 -2.48 -9.36
N ARG A 368 10.06 -2.59 -8.23
CA ARG A 368 8.95 -1.69 -7.88
C ARG A 368 9.46 -0.26 -7.67
N MET A 369 10.48 -0.06 -6.84
CA MET A 369 11.09 1.27 -6.64
C MET A 369 11.56 1.90 -7.96
N GLU A 370 12.10 1.11 -8.89
CA GLU A 370 12.53 1.59 -10.19
C GLU A 370 11.36 2.00 -11.10
N ARG A 371 10.24 1.28 -11.07
CA ARG A 371 9.01 1.68 -11.80
C ARG A 371 8.44 3.00 -11.27
N GLU A 372 8.61 3.24 -9.98
CA GLU A 372 8.10 4.42 -9.26
C GLU A 372 9.12 5.57 -9.22
N SER A 373 10.28 5.44 -9.89
CA SER A 373 11.39 6.38 -9.78
C SER A 373 11.08 7.81 -10.26
N SER A 374 9.96 8.02 -10.97
CA SER A 374 9.48 9.36 -11.33
C SER A 374 8.87 10.11 -10.14
N VAL A 375 8.46 9.37 -9.11
CA VAL A 375 7.85 9.88 -7.87
C VAL A 375 8.78 9.67 -6.67
N LEU A 376 9.73 8.71 -6.74
CA LEU A 376 10.70 8.41 -5.68
C LEU A 376 12.06 9.12 -5.88
N ASP A 377 12.81 9.27 -4.78
CA ASP A 377 14.18 9.81 -4.79
C ASP A 377 15.18 8.84 -5.44
N ALA A 378 15.85 9.27 -6.52
CA ALA A 378 16.88 8.49 -7.22
C ALA A 378 18.01 8.00 -6.30
N ARG A 379 18.32 8.72 -5.22
CA ARG A 379 19.31 8.29 -4.22
C ARG A 379 18.86 7.02 -3.50
N LYS A 380 17.56 6.89 -3.20
CA LYS A 380 16.99 5.70 -2.54
C LYS A 380 17.04 4.48 -3.45
N LEU A 381 16.79 4.65 -4.75
CA LEU A 381 16.96 3.59 -5.74
C LEU A 381 18.43 3.13 -5.84
N ALA A 382 19.38 4.07 -5.85
CA ALA A 382 20.81 3.71 -5.82
C ALA A 382 21.20 2.96 -4.53
N GLU A 383 20.63 3.34 -3.39
CA GLU A 383 20.81 2.64 -2.11
C GLU A 383 20.23 1.21 -2.16
N ALA A 384 19.03 1.03 -2.73
CA ALA A 384 18.40 -0.26 -2.93
C ALA A 384 19.29 -1.20 -3.76
N ARG A 385 19.82 -0.71 -4.88
CA ARG A 385 20.75 -1.45 -5.73
C ARG A 385 22.00 -1.87 -4.98
N SER A 386 22.60 -0.97 -4.20
CA SER A 386 23.77 -1.27 -3.36
C SER A 386 23.49 -2.37 -2.32
N ARG A 387 22.25 -2.45 -1.81
CA ARG A 387 21.85 -3.55 -0.91
C ARG A 387 21.75 -4.89 -1.67
N LEU A 388 21.19 -4.88 -2.89
CA LEU A 388 21.08 -6.08 -3.72
C LEU A 388 22.43 -6.67 -4.13
N GLU A 389 23.49 -5.85 -4.23
CA GLU A 389 24.85 -6.36 -4.50
C GLU A 389 25.35 -7.36 -3.44
N LYS A 390 24.73 -7.39 -2.25
CA LYS A 390 25.07 -8.29 -1.14
C LYS A 390 24.35 -9.63 -1.20
N MET A 391 23.44 -9.83 -2.16
CA MET A 391 22.61 -11.02 -2.29
C MET A 391 23.42 -12.28 -2.63
N GLY A 392 24.56 -12.12 -3.31
CA GLY A 392 25.41 -13.23 -3.70
C GLY A 392 26.73 -12.80 -4.35
N PRO A 393 27.68 -13.73 -4.54
CA PRO A 393 28.92 -13.43 -5.25
C PRO A 393 28.66 -13.06 -6.70
N TRP A 394 29.52 -12.18 -7.20
CA TRP A 394 29.52 -11.77 -8.60
C TRP A 394 30.33 -12.72 -9.46
N GLN A 395 29.81 -13.00 -10.65
CA GLN A 395 30.45 -13.79 -11.67
C GLN A 395 30.35 -13.08 -13.03
N THR A 396 31.46 -13.01 -13.74
CA THR A 396 31.47 -12.51 -15.12
C THR A 396 30.97 -13.61 -16.04
N ALA A 397 29.88 -13.34 -16.75
CA ALA A 397 29.30 -14.27 -17.69
C ALA A 397 29.76 -13.99 -19.12
N ASN A 398 29.79 -15.04 -19.95
CA ASN A 398 29.94 -14.95 -21.39
C ASN A 398 28.55 -14.97 -22.04
N VAL A 399 28.31 -14.07 -23.00
CA VAL A 399 27.03 -14.00 -23.71
C VAL A 399 27.25 -14.30 -25.19
N ALA A 400 26.53 -15.29 -25.72
CA ALA A 400 26.55 -15.67 -27.13
C ALA A 400 25.13 -15.63 -27.71
N GLU A 401 24.98 -15.06 -28.90
CA GLU A 401 23.74 -15.10 -29.67
C GLU A 401 23.64 -16.44 -30.41
N LEU A 402 22.50 -17.10 -30.33
CA LEU A 402 22.22 -18.34 -31.04
C LEU A 402 21.37 -18.05 -32.29
N PRO A 403 21.61 -18.79 -33.40
CA PRO A 403 20.82 -18.64 -34.61
C PRO A 403 19.46 -19.35 -34.44
N ALA A 404 18.53 -18.75 -33.69
CA ALA A 404 17.17 -19.24 -33.47
C ALA A 404 16.18 -18.07 -33.35
N THR A 405 14.93 -18.32 -33.74
CA THR A 405 13.84 -17.34 -33.67
C THR A 405 12.76 -17.84 -32.72
N PRO A 406 12.75 -17.39 -31.46
CA PRO A 406 11.85 -17.91 -30.44
C PRO A 406 10.39 -17.53 -30.72
N LEU A 407 9.48 -18.50 -30.51
CA LEU A 407 8.04 -18.29 -30.52
C LEU A 407 7.59 -17.76 -29.15
N LEU A 408 7.46 -16.44 -29.07
CA LEU A 408 7.08 -15.71 -27.86
C LEU A 408 5.56 -15.59 -27.71
N SER A 409 5.09 -15.61 -26.47
CA SER A 409 3.74 -15.18 -26.14
C SER A 409 3.59 -13.66 -26.34
N PRO A 410 2.39 -13.18 -26.71
CA PRO A 410 2.05 -11.76 -26.59
C PRO A 410 2.44 -11.23 -25.20
N SER A 411 3.00 -10.02 -25.12
CA SER A 411 3.54 -9.46 -23.88
C SER A 411 2.49 -9.23 -22.78
N ASP A 412 1.21 -9.20 -23.16
CA ASP A 412 0.04 -9.00 -22.31
C ASP A 412 -0.62 -10.31 -21.86
N THR A 413 -0.13 -11.46 -22.32
CA THR A 413 -0.68 -12.78 -21.97
C THR A 413 0.37 -13.62 -21.22
N PRO A 414 0.04 -14.12 -20.02
CA PRO A 414 0.87 -15.09 -19.33
C PRO A 414 1.09 -16.32 -20.20
N GLY A 415 2.34 -16.77 -20.28
CA GLY A 415 2.70 -17.92 -21.10
C GLY A 415 3.86 -18.69 -20.52
N TRP A 416 3.96 -19.96 -20.91
CA TRP A 416 5.20 -20.70 -20.77
C TRP A 416 6.26 -20.11 -21.69
N GLY A 417 7.50 -19.99 -21.19
CA GLY A 417 8.60 -19.38 -21.93
C GLY A 417 8.92 -20.07 -23.26
N ALA A 418 9.64 -19.38 -24.14
CA ALA A 418 10.14 -19.98 -25.38
C ALA A 418 11.41 -20.84 -25.18
N LEU A 419 12.04 -20.78 -24.00
CA LEU A 419 13.34 -21.42 -23.72
C LEU A 419 13.23 -22.42 -22.58
N SER A 420 13.91 -23.57 -22.71
CA SER A 420 14.05 -24.57 -21.64
C SER A 420 15.38 -25.30 -21.73
N PHE A 421 15.98 -25.71 -20.62
CA PHE A 421 17.12 -26.63 -20.64
C PHE A 421 16.65 -28.08 -20.47
N GLY A 422 17.22 -28.99 -21.26
CA GLY A 422 17.13 -30.42 -21.03
C GLY A 422 17.94 -30.85 -19.81
N ALA A 423 17.66 -32.06 -19.30
CA ALA A 423 18.42 -32.64 -18.18
C ALA A 423 19.90 -32.87 -18.51
N ASP A 424 20.24 -32.99 -19.79
CA ASP A 424 21.59 -33.11 -20.35
C ASP A 424 22.29 -31.75 -20.58
N GLY A 425 21.64 -30.64 -20.24
CA GLY A 425 22.19 -29.29 -20.40
C GLY A 425 22.06 -28.70 -21.81
N ALA A 426 21.40 -29.39 -22.74
CA ALA A 426 21.08 -28.80 -24.04
C ALA A 426 19.99 -27.73 -23.90
N LEU A 427 20.13 -26.62 -24.63
CA LEU A 427 19.11 -25.58 -24.69
C LEU A 427 18.08 -25.91 -25.77
N LEU A 428 16.81 -25.91 -25.38
CA LEU A 428 15.66 -26.10 -26.23
C LEU A 428 15.02 -24.74 -26.51
N VAL A 429 14.82 -24.41 -27.79
CA VAL A 429 14.18 -23.18 -28.25
C VAL A 429 12.91 -23.55 -29.00
N ARG A 430 11.76 -23.12 -28.49
CA ARG A 430 10.48 -23.26 -29.18
C ARG A 430 10.39 -22.23 -30.30
N GLU A 431 10.19 -22.68 -31.52
CA GLU A 431 10.01 -21.87 -32.73
C GLU A 431 8.66 -22.22 -33.39
N SER A 432 8.25 -21.46 -34.41
CA SER A 432 7.00 -21.73 -35.15
C SER A 432 7.02 -23.09 -35.87
N ALA A 433 8.19 -23.57 -36.28
CA ALA A 433 8.38 -24.83 -36.99
C ALA A 433 8.58 -26.06 -36.07
N GLY A 434 8.66 -25.86 -34.75
CA GLY A 434 8.95 -26.93 -33.78
C GLY A 434 9.96 -26.49 -32.71
N VAL A 435 10.65 -27.45 -32.09
CA VAL A 435 11.67 -27.15 -31.07
C VAL A 435 13.06 -27.39 -31.62
N ARG A 436 13.90 -26.35 -31.61
CA ARG A 436 15.31 -26.43 -31.97
C ARG A 436 16.15 -26.76 -30.74
N ARG A 437 17.15 -27.63 -30.89
CA ARG A 437 18.00 -28.10 -29.79
C ARG A 437 19.45 -27.71 -30.01
N PHE A 438 20.06 -27.04 -29.03
CA PHE A 438 21.45 -26.60 -29.03
C PHE A 438 22.24 -27.28 -27.92
N GLU A 439 23.30 -27.99 -28.28
CA GLU A 439 24.15 -28.70 -27.32
C GLU A 439 24.98 -27.73 -26.44
N PRO A 440 25.41 -28.14 -25.22
CA PRO A 440 26.14 -27.33 -24.24
C PRO A 440 27.22 -26.36 -24.77
N ASP A 441 28.02 -26.81 -25.75
CA ASP A 441 29.15 -26.03 -26.28
C ASP A 441 28.99 -25.68 -27.77
N SER A 442 27.81 -25.96 -28.33
CA SER A 442 27.56 -25.76 -29.76
C SER A 442 26.65 -24.57 -30.03
N LYS A 443 26.96 -23.87 -31.12
CA LYS A 443 26.06 -22.91 -31.76
C LYS A 443 25.23 -23.56 -32.87
N THR A 444 25.52 -24.80 -33.24
CA THR A 444 24.77 -25.55 -34.24
C THR A 444 23.68 -26.39 -33.58
N SER A 445 22.53 -26.43 -34.22
CA SER A 445 21.44 -27.30 -33.79
C SER A 445 21.75 -28.73 -34.20
N THR A 446 21.69 -29.66 -33.25
CA THR A 446 21.97 -31.09 -33.48
C THR A 446 21.05 -31.94 -32.61
N GLY A 447 20.69 -33.14 -33.09
CA GLY A 447 19.83 -34.08 -32.36
C GLY A 447 18.37 -34.10 -32.83
N PRO A 448 17.57 -35.04 -32.32
CA PRO A 448 16.15 -35.15 -32.67
C PRO A 448 15.35 -33.97 -32.11
N THR A 449 14.40 -33.46 -32.90
CA THR A 449 13.45 -32.42 -32.50
C THR A 449 12.55 -32.97 -31.38
N PRO A 450 12.64 -32.47 -30.13
CA PRO A 450 11.74 -32.92 -29.07
C PRO A 450 10.33 -32.40 -29.30
N ALA A 451 9.35 -32.97 -28.59
CA ALA A 451 7.98 -32.48 -28.62
C ALA A 451 7.92 -31.03 -28.14
N SER A 452 7.12 -30.22 -28.83
CA SER A 452 6.84 -28.85 -28.42
C SER A 452 5.92 -28.81 -27.20
N TRP A 453 6.06 -27.77 -26.38
CA TRP A 453 5.20 -27.50 -25.23
C TRP A 453 4.26 -26.31 -25.51
N PRO A 454 3.05 -26.29 -24.88
CA PRO A 454 2.06 -25.26 -25.15
C PRO A 454 2.54 -23.87 -24.74
N VAL A 455 2.03 -22.84 -25.43
CA VAL A 455 2.24 -21.43 -25.07
C VAL A 455 1.36 -21.06 -23.88
N ALA A 456 0.09 -21.47 -23.93
CA ALA A 456 -0.90 -21.19 -22.89
C ALA A 456 -0.57 -21.92 -21.59
N VAL A 457 -0.76 -21.22 -20.48
CA VAL A 457 -0.61 -21.77 -19.13
C VAL A 457 -1.95 -22.38 -18.74
N THR A 458 -2.04 -23.71 -18.80
CA THR A 458 -3.26 -24.49 -18.48
C THR A 458 -3.00 -25.42 -17.31
N SER A 459 -4.04 -25.65 -16.51
CA SER A 459 -3.99 -26.60 -15.39
C SER A 459 -3.70 -28.02 -15.88
N PRO A 460 -3.12 -28.89 -15.05
CA PRO A 460 -2.84 -30.28 -15.42
C PRO A 460 -4.08 -31.05 -15.88
N ASP A 461 -5.26 -30.72 -15.35
CA ASP A 461 -6.54 -31.31 -15.75
C ASP A 461 -7.24 -30.58 -16.91
N SER A 462 -6.58 -29.56 -17.49
CA SER A 462 -7.06 -28.72 -18.59
C SER A 462 -8.36 -27.96 -18.31
N LYS A 463 -8.79 -27.85 -17.04
CA LYS A 463 -10.02 -27.16 -16.67
C LYS A 463 -9.85 -25.66 -16.43
N ALA A 464 -8.63 -25.18 -16.23
CA ALA A 464 -8.36 -23.76 -16.01
C ALA A 464 -7.21 -23.27 -16.89
N THR A 465 -7.34 -22.05 -17.40
CA THR A 465 -6.31 -21.36 -18.18
C THR A 465 -6.00 -20.02 -17.53
N PHE A 466 -4.73 -19.73 -17.26
CA PHE A 466 -4.31 -18.44 -16.74
C PHE A 466 -4.25 -17.42 -17.88
N ALA A 467 -5.23 -16.51 -17.90
CA ALA A 467 -5.52 -15.68 -19.06
C ALA A 467 -4.77 -14.36 -19.06
N LYS A 468 -4.74 -13.64 -17.92
CA LYS A 468 -4.03 -12.36 -17.77
C LYS A 468 -3.84 -11.95 -16.31
N VAL A 469 -2.88 -11.06 -16.07
CA VAL A 469 -2.86 -10.20 -14.88
C VAL A 469 -3.26 -8.80 -15.32
N MET A 470 -4.12 -8.13 -14.55
CA MET A 470 -4.56 -6.79 -14.87
C MET A 470 -4.39 -5.85 -13.68
N ASP A 471 -3.99 -4.63 -14.02
CA ASP A 471 -4.15 -3.47 -13.16
C ASP A 471 -5.49 -2.80 -13.52
N PRO A 472 -6.47 -2.78 -12.59
CA PRO A 472 -7.77 -2.17 -12.84
C PRO A 472 -7.74 -0.64 -12.88
N CYS A 473 -6.62 0.00 -12.47
CA CYS A 473 -6.44 1.46 -12.51
C CYS A 473 -7.45 2.28 -11.71
N ASP A 474 -8.28 1.62 -10.89
CA ASP A 474 -9.26 2.21 -9.97
C ASP A 474 -8.71 2.31 -8.53
N GLY A 475 -7.40 2.11 -8.37
CA GLY A 475 -6.75 2.05 -7.08
C GLY A 475 -7.09 0.77 -6.31
N SER A 476 -7.54 -0.32 -6.95
CA SER A 476 -7.65 -1.65 -6.32
C SER A 476 -6.42 -2.54 -6.56
N PRO A 477 -6.20 -3.60 -5.76
CA PRO A 477 -5.08 -4.51 -5.96
C PRO A 477 -5.10 -5.18 -7.34
N LEU A 478 -3.91 -5.60 -7.82
CA LEU A 478 -3.78 -6.35 -9.07
C LEU A 478 -4.66 -7.61 -9.07
N ARG A 479 -5.18 -7.99 -10.24
CA ARG A 479 -6.05 -9.16 -10.40
C ARG A 479 -5.48 -10.17 -11.38
N ALA A 480 -5.51 -11.45 -11.01
CA ALA A 480 -5.33 -12.55 -11.95
C ALA A 480 -6.67 -13.00 -12.50
N LYS A 481 -6.78 -13.10 -13.81
CA LYS A 481 -7.92 -13.68 -14.51
C LYS A 481 -7.61 -15.11 -14.94
N LEU A 482 -8.45 -16.04 -14.54
CA LEU A 482 -8.43 -17.42 -14.99
C LEU A 482 -9.74 -17.76 -15.71
N THR A 483 -9.65 -18.42 -16.85
CA THR A 483 -10.82 -18.96 -17.55
C THR A 483 -11.00 -20.40 -17.12
N VAL A 484 -12.14 -20.72 -16.49
CA VAL A 484 -12.46 -22.03 -15.93
C VAL A 484 -13.56 -22.69 -16.75
N GLN A 485 -13.30 -23.90 -17.23
CA GLN A 485 -14.23 -24.68 -18.02
C GLN A 485 -15.53 -24.92 -17.25
N GLY A 486 -16.67 -24.52 -17.84
CA GLY A 486 -18.01 -24.66 -17.25
C GLY A 486 -18.38 -23.61 -16.20
N ALA A 487 -17.41 -22.83 -15.67
CA ALA A 487 -17.66 -21.77 -14.68
C ALA A 487 -17.42 -20.35 -15.23
N GLY A 488 -16.79 -20.22 -16.41
CA GLY A 488 -16.48 -18.94 -17.03
C GLY A 488 -15.22 -18.30 -16.45
N ASP A 489 -15.13 -16.97 -16.51
CA ASP A 489 -13.98 -16.23 -16.02
C ASP A 489 -14.05 -16.02 -14.50
N LYS A 490 -12.93 -16.28 -13.81
CA LYS A 490 -12.73 -16.04 -12.38
C LYS A 490 -11.60 -15.03 -12.19
N GLU A 491 -11.85 -14.01 -11.38
CA GLU A 491 -10.84 -13.02 -10.98
C GLU A 491 -10.40 -13.25 -9.53
N LEU A 492 -9.09 -13.19 -9.31
CA LEU A 492 -8.46 -13.34 -8.00
C LEU A 492 -7.63 -12.11 -7.68
N LEU A 493 -7.76 -11.58 -6.47
CA LEU A 493 -6.89 -10.52 -5.98
C LEU A 493 -5.49 -11.06 -5.72
N LEU A 494 -4.48 -10.27 -6.07
CA LEU A 494 -3.07 -10.60 -5.91
C LEU A 494 -2.42 -9.76 -4.81
N PRO A 495 -1.60 -10.35 -3.93
CA PRO A 495 -0.88 -9.63 -2.86
C PRO A 495 0.35 -8.87 -3.40
N VAL A 496 0.16 -8.13 -4.48
CA VAL A 496 1.19 -7.37 -5.17
C VAL A 496 0.71 -5.94 -5.26
N SER A 497 1.50 -5.02 -4.70
CA SER A 497 1.22 -3.58 -4.75
C SER A 497 1.11 -3.11 -6.20
N SER A 498 0.14 -2.23 -6.45
CA SER A 498 0.02 -1.60 -7.75
C SER A 498 1.11 -0.53 -7.88
N PRO A 499 1.66 -0.27 -9.07
CA PRO A 499 2.65 0.79 -9.24
C PRO A 499 2.08 2.16 -8.83
N LEU A 500 2.83 2.93 -8.02
CA LEU A 500 2.40 4.27 -7.60
C LEU A 500 2.33 5.28 -8.78
N GLY A 501 1.49 6.30 -8.62
CA GLY A 501 1.39 7.48 -9.49
C GLY A 501 0.42 7.33 -10.67
N LYS A 502 0.41 8.33 -11.57
CA LYS A 502 -0.53 8.44 -12.70
C LYS A 502 -0.18 7.53 -13.89
N LEU A 503 0.37 6.35 -13.64
CA LEU A 503 0.80 5.42 -14.69
C LEU A 503 -0.38 4.95 -15.55
N CYS A 504 -1.57 4.87 -14.95
CA CYS A 504 -2.82 4.55 -15.62
C CYS A 504 -3.39 5.65 -16.54
N ALA A 505 -2.88 6.89 -16.49
CA ALA A 505 -3.43 8.00 -17.27
C ALA A 505 -3.07 7.97 -18.76
N ARG A 506 -2.07 7.18 -19.17
CA ARG A 506 -1.55 7.17 -20.56
C ARG A 506 -1.72 5.84 -21.31
N ALA A 507 -1.80 4.73 -20.58
CA ALA A 507 -2.26 3.40 -21.00
C ALA A 507 -2.09 2.46 -19.80
N PRO A 508 -2.90 1.41 -19.63
CA PRO A 508 -2.67 0.42 -18.56
C PRO A 508 -1.30 -0.22 -18.76
N ILE A 509 -0.37 -0.01 -17.83
CA ILE A 509 0.87 -0.79 -17.78
C ILE A 509 0.46 -2.21 -17.44
N GLN A 510 0.68 -3.15 -18.36
CA GLN A 510 0.36 -4.55 -18.12
C GLN A 510 1.35 -5.09 -17.09
N PRO A 511 0.86 -5.61 -15.94
CA PRO A 511 1.73 -6.28 -14.99
C PRO A 511 2.39 -7.48 -15.66
N SER A 512 3.70 -7.62 -15.46
CA SER A 512 4.44 -8.78 -15.95
C SER A 512 4.01 -10.04 -15.18
N ALA A 513 3.79 -11.14 -15.90
CA ALA A 513 3.40 -12.42 -15.31
C ALA A 513 4.14 -13.57 -16.00
N GLN A 514 4.91 -14.35 -15.24
CA GLN A 514 5.68 -15.49 -15.76
C GLN A 514 5.38 -16.74 -14.94
N ALA A 515 4.86 -17.78 -15.60
CA ALA A 515 4.59 -19.05 -14.94
C ALA A 515 5.89 -19.76 -14.56
N LEU A 516 5.92 -20.31 -13.34
CA LEU A 516 7.02 -21.11 -12.81
C LEU A 516 6.72 -22.60 -12.93
N SER A 517 5.52 -23.00 -12.49
CA SER A 517 5.05 -24.38 -12.52
C SER A 517 3.53 -24.41 -12.33
N TRP A 518 2.87 -25.47 -12.78
CA TRP A 518 1.50 -25.77 -12.40
C TRP A 518 1.42 -27.22 -11.96
N SER A 519 1.22 -27.42 -10.65
CA SER A 519 1.26 -28.74 -10.02
C SER A 519 0.06 -28.91 -9.06
N PRO A 520 -0.06 -30.03 -8.31
CA PRO A 520 -1.18 -30.21 -7.38
C PRO A 520 -1.29 -29.14 -6.27
N ILE A 521 -0.22 -28.39 -5.98
CA ILE A 521 -0.28 -27.28 -5.01
C ILE A 521 -0.87 -26.00 -5.61
N GLY A 522 -1.06 -25.95 -6.94
CA GLY A 522 -1.56 -24.78 -7.67
C GLY A 522 -0.61 -24.29 -8.76
N LEU A 523 -0.91 -23.09 -9.26
CA LEU A 523 -0.08 -22.35 -10.21
C LEU A 523 0.92 -21.49 -9.42
N GLU A 524 2.21 -21.77 -9.60
CA GLU A 524 3.31 -20.95 -9.14
C GLU A 524 3.67 -19.93 -10.23
N VAL A 525 3.71 -18.65 -9.90
CA VAL A 525 3.87 -17.55 -10.87
C VAL A 525 4.69 -16.41 -10.27
N LEU A 526 5.50 -15.75 -11.10
CA LEU A 526 6.09 -14.46 -10.80
C LEU A 526 5.19 -13.36 -11.36
N VAL A 527 4.65 -12.50 -10.50
CA VAL A 527 3.90 -11.30 -10.91
C VAL A 527 4.67 -10.07 -10.49
N ASN A 528 5.12 -9.27 -11.45
CA ASN A 528 6.01 -8.13 -11.20
C ASN A 528 7.23 -8.49 -10.33
N GLY A 529 7.77 -9.69 -10.53
CA GLY A 529 8.89 -10.25 -9.77
C GLY A 529 8.50 -10.94 -8.46
N VAL A 530 7.30 -10.70 -7.94
CA VAL A 530 6.81 -11.31 -6.69
C VAL A 530 6.37 -12.75 -6.96
N ALA A 531 6.93 -13.70 -6.21
CA ALA A 531 6.54 -15.10 -6.29
C ALA A 531 5.22 -15.36 -5.55
N LEU A 532 4.25 -15.91 -6.28
CA LEU A 532 2.91 -16.20 -5.79
C LEU A 532 2.53 -17.66 -6.06
N VAL A 533 1.62 -18.18 -5.23
CA VAL A 533 0.91 -19.44 -5.46
C VAL A 533 -0.59 -19.15 -5.57
N ILE A 534 -1.18 -19.55 -6.68
CA ILE A 534 -2.63 -19.58 -6.88
C ILE A 534 -3.11 -21.02 -6.63
N PRO A 535 -3.82 -21.31 -5.52
CA PRO A 535 -4.21 -22.66 -5.14
C PRO A 535 -5.21 -23.27 -6.16
N PRO A 536 -5.32 -24.61 -6.25
CA PRO A 536 -6.20 -25.26 -7.22
C PRO A 536 -7.69 -24.93 -7.07
N ASP A 537 -8.13 -24.61 -5.84
CA ASP A 537 -9.51 -24.20 -5.55
C ASP A 537 -9.81 -22.74 -5.96
N LEU A 538 -8.77 -22.01 -6.39
CA LEU A 538 -8.84 -20.62 -6.79
C LEU A 538 -9.45 -19.73 -5.70
N THR A 539 -9.18 -19.99 -4.42
CA THR A 539 -9.75 -19.21 -3.31
C THR A 539 -9.02 -17.89 -3.06
N GLY A 540 -7.74 -17.79 -3.41
CA GLY A 540 -6.97 -16.55 -3.35
C GLY A 540 -5.47 -16.79 -3.55
N ALA A 541 -4.78 -15.86 -4.22
CA ALA A 541 -3.34 -15.93 -4.38
C ALA A 541 -2.63 -15.60 -3.06
N LYS A 542 -1.53 -16.31 -2.77
CA LYS A 542 -0.71 -16.08 -1.59
C LYS A 542 0.75 -15.89 -1.99
N PRO A 543 1.56 -15.15 -1.21
CA PRO A 543 3.00 -15.14 -1.40
C PRO A 543 3.55 -16.57 -1.26
N GLY A 544 4.57 -16.90 -2.06
CA GLY A 544 5.15 -18.24 -2.08
C GLY A 544 6.65 -18.22 -2.34
N ALA A 545 7.28 -19.37 -2.12
CA ALA A 545 8.67 -19.58 -2.50
C ALA A 545 8.75 -19.95 -3.99
N ALA A 546 9.67 -19.33 -4.74
CA ALA A 546 9.83 -19.67 -6.15
C ALA A 546 10.56 -20.98 -6.41
N THR A 547 11.15 -21.60 -5.39
CA THR A 547 11.84 -22.90 -5.46
C THR A 547 11.18 -23.89 -4.50
N THR A 548 10.18 -24.61 -4.99
CA THR A 548 9.52 -25.68 -4.22
C THR A 548 10.19 -27.05 -4.42
N GLY A 549 11.20 -27.12 -5.29
CA GLY A 549 11.86 -28.39 -5.68
C GLY A 549 11.00 -29.27 -6.60
N THR A 550 9.80 -28.82 -6.96
CA THR A 550 8.95 -29.51 -7.92
C THR A 550 9.43 -29.18 -9.33
N ALA A 551 9.77 -30.22 -10.09
CA ALA A 551 10.12 -30.08 -11.51
C ALA A 551 8.96 -29.40 -12.26
N PRO A 552 9.24 -28.36 -13.06
CA PRO A 552 8.20 -27.66 -13.77
C PRO A 552 7.58 -28.56 -14.86
N THR A 553 6.28 -28.38 -15.08
CA THR A 553 5.54 -29.12 -16.12
C THR A 553 5.85 -28.61 -17.54
N ALA A 554 6.45 -27.42 -17.65
CA ALA A 554 6.79 -26.78 -18.91
C ALA A 554 7.96 -25.78 -18.71
N SER A 555 8.36 -25.11 -19.78
CA SER A 555 9.45 -24.11 -19.78
C SER A 555 9.14 -22.86 -18.96
N GLY A 556 10.15 -22.32 -18.30
CA GLY A 556 10.06 -21.03 -17.61
C GLY A 556 11.41 -20.62 -17.03
N PRO A 557 11.42 -19.66 -16.08
CA PRO A 557 12.64 -19.21 -15.42
C PRO A 557 13.18 -20.25 -14.46
N ARG A 558 12.42 -21.32 -14.18
CA ARG A 558 12.81 -22.43 -13.32
C ARG A 558 13.60 -23.50 -14.10
N SER A 559 14.62 -24.07 -13.48
CA SER A 559 15.36 -25.21 -14.02
C SER A 559 14.49 -26.47 -14.14
N ALA A 560 14.89 -27.41 -14.98
CA ALA A 560 14.14 -28.65 -15.22
C ALA A 560 14.02 -29.53 -13.96
N ASP A 561 14.97 -29.45 -13.02
CA ASP A 561 14.87 -30.14 -11.72
C ASP A 561 14.10 -29.34 -10.65
N GLY A 562 13.65 -28.12 -10.97
CA GLY A 562 12.87 -27.28 -10.09
C GLY A 562 13.65 -26.56 -8.97
N LYS A 563 14.98 -26.68 -8.94
CA LYS A 563 15.82 -26.19 -7.82
C LYS A 563 16.40 -24.80 -8.03
N LEU A 564 16.45 -24.32 -9.26
CA LEU A 564 17.01 -23.02 -9.62
C LEU A 564 15.96 -22.17 -10.31
N VAL A 565 16.03 -20.86 -10.11
CA VAL A 565 15.26 -19.85 -10.84
C VAL A 565 16.22 -18.78 -11.35
N VAL A 566 16.04 -18.31 -12.58
CA VAL A 566 16.76 -17.15 -13.13
C VAL A 566 15.83 -15.96 -13.31
N VAL A 567 16.26 -14.79 -12.83
CA VAL A 567 15.52 -13.54 -13.03
C VAL A 567 16.48 -12.45 -13.53
N PRO A 568 16.12 -11.70 -14.58
CA PRO A 568 16.87 -10.51 -14.98
C PRO A 568 16.67 -9.39 -13.96
N THR A 569 17.75 -8.67 -13.66
CA THR A 569 17.81 -7.59 -12.66
C THR A 569 18.65 -6.44 -13.21
N PRO A 570 18.58 -5.23 -12.63
CA PRO A 570 19.50 -4.14 -13.00
C PRO A 570 21.00 -4.48 -12.81
N LEU A 571 21.29 -5.51 -12.02
CA LEU A 571 22.64 -6.00 -11.75
C LEU A 571 23.13 -7.08 -12.74
N GLY A 572 22.27 -7.56 -13.65
CA GLY A 572 22.54 -8.68 -14.56
C GLY A 572 21.52 -9.81 -14.38
N LEU A 573 21.93 -11.07 -14.46
CA LEU A 573 21.06 -12.21 -14.15
C LEU A 573 21.29 -12.70 -12.72
N ALA A 574 20.22 -12.82 -11.94
CA ALA A 574 20.25 -13.48 -10.64
C ALA A 574 19.88 -14.96 -10.82
N ILE A 575 20.79 -15.86 -10.47
CA ILE A 575 20.54 -17.31 -10.40
C ILE A 575 20.29 -17.68 -8.95
N ILE A 576 19.09 -18.20 -8.67
CA ILE A 576 18.55 -18.34 -7.32
C ILE A 576 18.25 -19.81 -7.04
N GLY A 577 18.93 -20.38 -6.04
CA GLY A 577 18.66 -21.71 -5.52
C GLY A 577 18.97 -21.77 -4.03
N THR A 578 19.70 -22.80 -3.58
CA THR A 578 20.23 -22.86 -2.21
C THR A 578 21.20 -21.71 -1.91
N GLN A 579 21.89 -21.23 -2.95
CA GLN A 579 22.68 -20.01 -2.94
C GLN A 579 22.24 -19.12 -4.10
N THR A 580 22.37 -17.81 -3.93
CA THR A 580 22.17 -16.85 -5.01
C THR A 580 23.51 -16.44 -5.60
N VAL A 581 23.58 -16.34 -6.92
CA VAL A 581 24.75 -15.86 -7.66
C VAL A 581 24.32 -14.80 -8.66
N LEU A 582 25.13 -13.76 -8.81
CA LEU A 582 24.87 -12.65 -9.73
C LEU A 582 25.79 -12.72 -10.94
N TRP A 583 25.21 -12.90 -12.12
CA TRP A 583 25.92 -12.95 -13.39
C TRP A 583 25.90 -11.59 -14.08
N LYS A 584 27.08 -10.99 -14.24
CA LYS A 584 27.24 -9.71 -14.94
C LYS A 584 27.72 -9.89 -16.36
N HIS A 585 27.18 -9.05 -17.25
CA HIS A 585 27.73 -8.76 -18.57
C HIS A 585 27.10 -7.45 -19.04
N SER A 586 27.79 -6.62 -19.84
CA SER A 586 27.25 -5.31 -20.28
C SER A 586 25.87 -5.43 -20.95
N ARG A 587 25.70 -6.41 -21.85
CA ARG A 587 24.39 -6.73 -22.48
C ARG A 587 23.30 -7.18 -21.51
N LEU A 588 23.64 -7.70 -20.33
CA LEU A 588 22.67 -8.13 -19.32
C LEU A 588 22.27 -6.96 -18.42
N ASN A 589 23.24 -6.15 -17.98
CA ASN A 589 23.03 -5.05 -17.04
C ASN A 589 22.21 -3.92 -17.68
N ASP A 590 22.65 -3.43 -18.84
CA ASP A 590 22.01 -2.31 -19.55
C ASP A 590 20.72 -2.74 -20.27
N GLY A 591 20.54 -4.05 -20.44
CA GLY A 591 19.47 -4.66 -21.23
C GLY A 591 18.41 -5.41 -20.43
N HIS A 592 18.51 -5.50 -19.10
CA HIS A 592 17.69 -6.42 -18.29
C HIS A 592 16.17 -6.33 -18.55
N ARG A 593 15.62 -5.12 -18.76
CA ARG A 593 14.19 -4.92 -19.09
C ARG A 593 13.77 -5.47 -20.45
N LYS A 594 14.72 -5.67 -21.37
CA LYS A 594 14.49 -6.26 -22.69
C LYS A 594 14.58 -7.78 -22.66
N LEU A 595 15.11 -8.35 -21.57
CA LEU A 595 15.21 -9.78 -21.39
C LEU A 595 13.87 -10.34 -20.94
N ARG A 596 13.41 -11.37 -21.63
CA ARG A 596 12.22 -12.14 -21.26
C ARG A 596 12.44 -13.62 -21.52
N ASP A 597 11.50 -14.44 -21.07
CA ASP A 597 11.51 -15.90 -21.28
C ASP A 597 12.84 -16.55 -20.85
N CYS A 598 13.46 -16.03 -19.79
CA CYS A 598 14.71 -16.57 -19.27
C CYS A 598 14.52 -18.00 -18.73
N THR A 599 15.59 -18.81 -18.75
CA THR A 599 15.65 -20.17 -18.19
C THR A 599 17.09 -20.51 -17.76
N VAL A 600 17.27 -21.49 -16.87
CA VAL A 600 18.56 -21.87 -16.30
C VAL A 600 18.76 -23.38 -16.29
N ALA A 601 19.99 -23.83 -16.58
CA ALA A 601 20.36 -25.23 -16.52
C ALA A 601 20.49 -25.73 -15.07
N ASN A 602 20.20 -27.01 -14.83
CA ASN A 602 20.18 -27.61 -13.47
C ASN A 602 21.50 -27.45 -12.69
N ASN A 603 22.64 -27.30 -13.38
CA ASN A 603 23.95 -27.16 -12.76
C ASN A 603 24.37 -25.70 -12.53
N ALA A 604 23.51 -24.72 -12.85
CA ALA A 604 23.83 -23.30 -12.79
C ALA A 604 25.12 -22.91 -13.55
N LEU A 605 25.49 -23.61 -14.63
CA LEU A 605 26.63 -23.24 -15.50
C LEU A 605 26.20 -22.52 -16.78
N ALA A 606 24.91 -22.64 -17.14
CA ALA A 606 24.31 -21.95 -18.27
C ALA A 606 22.93 -21.41 -17.92
N ALA A 607 22.60 -20.26 -18.50
CA ALA A 607 21.28 -19.68 -18.56
C ALA A 607 21.00 -19.21 -19.99
N ALA A 608 19.76 -18.92 -20.31
CA ALA A 608 19.40 -18.31 -21.58
C ALA A 608 18.24 -17.35 -21.39
N CYS A 609 18.19 -16.29 -22.20
CA CYS A 609 17.11 -15.31 -22.23
C CYS A 609 16.83 -14.89 -23.66
N VAL A 610 15.62 -14.36 -23.91
CA VAL A 610 15.28 -13.73 -25.18
C VAL A 610 15.44 -12.21 -25.05
N GLU A 611 16.20 -11.61 -25.97
CA GLU A 611 16.33 -10.15 -26.14
C GLU A 611 15.67 -9.76 -27.47
N GLY A 612 14.45 -9.20 -27.42
CA GLY A 612 13.66 -8.94 -28.63
C GLY A 612 13.30 -10.25 -29.35
N THR A 613 13.93 -10.52 -30.50
CA THR A 613 13.77 -11.77 -31.26
C THR A 613 15.00 -12.67 -31.19
N LYS A 614 16.00 -12.31 -30.37
CA LYS A 614 17.29 -13.01 -30.31
C LYS A 614 17.36 -13.91 -29.09
N VAL A 615 17.89 -15.12 -29.27
CA VAL A 615 18.21 -16.01 -28.15
C VAL A 615 19.63 -15.75 -27.68
N LEU A 616 19.76 -15.32 -26.43
CA LEU A 616 21.04 -15.13 -25.75
C LEU A 616 21.31 -16.35 -24.89
N ARG A 617 22.41 -17.05 -25.16
CA ARG A 617 22.99 -18.03 -24.26
C ARG A 617 24.00 -17.35 -23.36
N VAL A 618 23.86 -17.58 -22.06
CA VAL A 618 24.73 -17.03 -21.03
C VAL A 618 25.44 -18.18 -20.34
N THR A 619 26.77 -18.19 -20.36
CA THR A 619 27.57 -19.25 -19.72
C THR A 619 28.56 -18.66 -18.73
N PHE A 620 28.82 -19.41 -17.67
CA PHE A 620 29.89 -19.10 -16.73
C PHE A 620 31.01 -20.13 -16.90
N ALA A 621 32.24 -19.65 -17.11
CA ALA A 621 33.40 -20.51 -16.98
C ALA A 621 33.58 -20.78 -15.50
N GLY A 622 33.08 -21.93 -15.03
CA GLY A 622 33.45 -22.43 -13.71
C GLY A 622 34.97 -22.36 -13.59
N LYS A 623 35.51 -21.94 -12.43
CA LYS A 623 36.89 -22.30 -12.14
C LYS A 623 36.93 -23.81 -12.23
N ASP A 624 37.62 -24.33 -13.25
CA ASP A 624 37.93 -25.75 -13.34
C ASP A 624 38.43 -26.16 -11.96
N GLY A 625 37.66 -27.02 -11.28
CA GLY A 625 38.07 -27.59 -10.02
C GLY A 625 39.25 -28.51 -10.31
N GLY A 626 40.45 -27.94 -10.20
CA GLY A 626 41.70 -28.70 -10.07
C GLY A 626 41.81 -29.33 -8.70
#